data_AF-A0A972LG83-F1
#
_entry.id   AF-A0A972LG83-F1
#
_cell.length_a   1.000
_cell.length_b   1.000
_cell.length_c   1.000
_cell.angle_alpha   90.00
_cell.angle_beta   90.00
_cell.angle_gamma   90.00
#
_symmetry.space_group_name_H-M   'P 1'
#
loop_
_entity.id
_entity.type
_entity.pdbx_description
1 polymer ?
#
loop_
_entity_poly.entity_id
_entity_poly.type
_entity_poly.pdbx_seq_one_letter_code
_entity_poly.pdbx_strand_id
1 'polypeptide(L)' 'MAEKKKSKTDVAARKANKTTSNICRICGNKVEVIMSVSPTGKKRMKRICCEG' A
#
# COMPACT_ATOMS: atom_id res chain seq x y z
N MET A 1 -21.19 -18.51 -4.20
CA MET A 1 -20.11 -18.19 -5.14
C MET A 1 -18.80 -18.54 -4.45
N ALA A 2 -18.07 -19.55 -4.94
CA ALA A 2 -16.81 -19.96 -4.31
C ALA A 2 -15.75 -18.88 -4.57
N GLU A 3 -15.37 -18.16 -3.52
CA GLU A 3 -14.22 -17.26 -3.55
C GLU A 3 -13.00 -18.10 -3.98
N LYS A 4 -12.56 -17.89 -5.22
CA LYS A 4 -11.38 -18.55 -5.78
C LYS A 4 -10.22 -18.27 -4.84
N LYS A 5 -9.88 -19.25 -3.99
CA LYS A 5 -8.68 -19.26 -3.17
C LYS A 5 -7.50 -19.08 -4.12
N LYS A 6 -7.03 -17.83 -4.25
CA LYS A 6 -5.84 -17.48 -5.04
C LYS A 6 -4.70 -18.36 -4.52
N SER A 7 -4.31 -19.35 -5.32
CA SER A 7 -3.23 -20.28 -4.98
C SER A 7 -2.00 -19.48 -4.54
N LYS A 8 -1.44 -19.85 -3.39
CA LYS A 8 -0.22 -19.25 -2.84
C LYS A 8 0.95 -19.28 -3.84
N THR A 9 0.89 -20.06 -4.91
CA THR A 9 1.98 -20.29 -5.85
C THR A 9 2.11 -19.25 -6.96
N ASP A 10 1.09 -18.42 -7.19
CA ASP A 10 1.11 -17.50 -8.33
C ASP A 10 1.84 -16.18 -7.99
N VAL A 11 3.16 -16.18 -8.22
CA VAL A 11 4.06 -15.06 -7.90
C VAL A 11 3.71 -13.81 -8.72
N ALA A 12 3.28 -13.99 -9.97
CA ALA A 12 2.86 -12.90 -10.85
C ALA A 12 1.59 -12.23 -10.33
N ALA A 13 0.56 -13.01 -9.97
CA ALA A 13 -0.66 -12.48 -9.37
C ALA A 13 -0.41 -11.81 -8.00
N ARG A 14 0.50 -12.34 -7.18
CA ARG A 14 0.93 -11.68 -5.92
C ARG A 14 1.61 -10.34 -6.17
N LYS A 15 2.49 -10.26 -7.16
CA LYS A 15 3.20 -9.02 -7.53
C LYS A 15 2.20 -7.96 -8.01
N ALA A 16 1.27 -8.34 -8.89
CA ALA A 16 0.20 -7.46 -9.37
C ALA A 16 -0.68 -6.94 -8.22
N ASN A 17 -1.14 -7.84 -7.33
CA ASN A 17 -1.91 -7.46 -6.14
C ASN A 17 -1.14 -6.50 -5.21
N LYS A 18 0.18 -6.68 -5.06
CA LYS A 18 1.02 -5.81 -4.23
C LYS A 18 1.19 -4.43 -4.86
N THR A 19 1.30 -4.33 -6.18
CA THR A 19 1.38 -3.06 -6.89
C THR A 19 0.07 -2.27 -6.82
N THR A 20 -1.08 -2.93 -6.98
CA THR A 20 -2.39 -2.27 -6.87
C THR A 20 -2.73 -1.85 -5.43
N SER A 21 -2.21 -2.57 -4.42
CA SER A 21 -2.35 -2.20 -3.01
C SER A 21 -1.64 -0.89 -2.63
N ASN A 22 -0.74 -0.41 -3.49
CA ASN A 22 0.02 0.83 -3.29
C ASN A 22 -0.61 2.03 -3.99
N ILE A 23 -1.87 1.94 -4.42
CA ILE A 23 -2.60 3.06 -5.04
C ILE A 23 -3.60 3.61 -4.02
N CYS A 24 -3.66 4.93 -3.90
CA CYS A 24 -4.54 5.61 -3.00
C CYS A 24 -5.97 5.61 -3.56
N ARG A 25 -6.93 5.13 -2.78
CA ARG A 25 -8.34 5.02 -3.22
C ARG A 25 -9.03 6.37 -3.43
N ILE A 26 -8.46 7.44 -2.88
CA ILE A 26 -9.05 8.78 -2.90
C ILE A 26 -8.56 9.55 -4.13
N CYS A 27 -7.24 9.73 -4.28
CA CYS A 27 -6.65 10.53 -5.35
C CYS A 27 -6.05 9.70 -6.50
N GLY A 28 -6.07 8.36 -6.46
CA GLY A 28 -5.56 7.50 -7.54
C GLY A 28 -4.03 7.48 -7.70
N ASN A 29 -3.31 8.28 -6.92
CA ASN A 29 -1.85 8.34 -6.94
C ASN A 29 -1.20 7.16 -6.22
N LYS A 30 0.06 6.90 -6.56
CA LYS A 30 0.88 5.92 -5.85
C LYS A 30 1.13 6.41 -4.42
N VAL A 31 0.83 5.56 -3.46
CA VAL A 31 1.10 5.79 -2.04
C VAL A 31 2.60 5.67 -1.81
N GLU A 32 3.21 6.79 -1.44
CA GLU A 32 4.58 6.80 -0.94
C GLU A 32 4.57 6.65 0.58
N VAL A 33 5.53 5.88 1.08
CA VAL A 33 5.66 5.62 2.51
C VAL A 33 6.91 6.33 2.99
N ILE A 34 6.72 7.42 3.75
CA ILE A 34 7.80 8.20 4.32
C ILE A 34 7.95 7.92 5.81
N MET A 35 9.18 7.96 6.30
CA MET A 35 9.43 7.90 7.72
C MET A 35 9.30 9.32 8.30
N SER A 36 8.30 9.53 9.14
CA SER A 36 8.09 10.79 9.87
C SER A 36 8.55 10.64 11.31
N VAL A 37 9.21 11.68 11.84
CA VAL A 37 9.55 11.76 13.25
C VAL A 37 8.56 12.72 13.92
N SER A 38 7.89 12.24 14.95
CA SER A 38 6.98 13.06 15.75
C SER A 38 7.79 14.10 16.55
N PRO A 39 7.22 15.22 16.99
CA PRO A 39 7.92 16.18 17.86
C PRO A 39 8.39 15.56 19.19
N THR A 40 7.79 14.44 19.60
CA THR A 40 8.19 13.62 20.74
C THR A 40 9.27 12.57 20.43
N GLY A 41 9.91 12.66 19.26
CA GLY A 41 10.98 11.75 18.81
C GLY A 41 10.51 10.39 18.28
N LYS A 42 9.20 10.11 18.31
CA LYS A 42 8.65 8.81 17.86
C LYS A 42 8.66 8.70 16.33
N LYS A 43 9.36 7.71 15.81
CA LYS A 43 9.38 7.35 14.38
C LYS A 43 8.08 6.65 14.00
N ARG A 44 7.42 7.13 12.94
CA ARG A 44 6.21 6.54 12.38
C ARG A 44 6.27 6.56 10.86
N MET A 45 5.92 5.44 10.24
CA MET A 45 5.74 5.37 8.79
C MET A 45 4.40 6.04 8.43
N LYS A 46 4.44 7.10 7.63
CA LYS A 46 3.26 7.77 7.10
C LYS A 46 3.11 7.41 5.63
N ARG A 47 1.87 7.06 5.27
CA ARG A 47 1.45 6.91 3.88
C ARG A 47 1.01 8.28 3.38
N ILE A 48 1.76 8.85 2.45
CA ILE A 48 1.38 10.08 1.74
C ILE A 48 0.89 9.66 0.35
N CYS A 49 -0.22 10.23 -0.09
CA CYS A 49 -0.74 9.92 -1.42
C CYS A 49 -1.56 11.04 -2.03
N CYS A 50 -2.30 11.77 -1.21
CA CYS A 50 -2.93 13.00 -1.63
C CYS A 50 -2.08 14.11 -1.05
N GLU A 51 -1.46 14.88 -1.93
CA GLU A 51 -0.94 16.20 -1.56
C GLU A 51 -2.13 16.99 -1.01
N GLY A 52 -1.93 17.64 0.13
CA GLY A 52 -2.98 18.40 0.82
C GLY A 52 -3.50 19.55 -0.03
#